data_AF-A0A3C1SDR2-F1
#
_entry.id   AF-A0A3C1SDR2-F1
#
_cell.length_a   1.000
_cell.length_b   1.000
_cell.length_c   1.000
_cell.angle_alpha   90.00
_cell.angle_beta   90.00
_cell.angle_gamma   90.00
#
_symmetry.space_group_name_H-M   'P 1'
#
loop_
_entity.id
_entity.type
_entity.pdbx_description
1 polymer ?
#
loop_
_entity_poly.entity_id
_entity_poly.type
_entity_poly.pdbx_seq_one_letter_code
_entity_poly.pdbx_strand_id
1 'polypeptide(L)'
;MQELRQLTESLKSLEDEICGCMRCGLCQSVCPLFAQTLNEADVARGKLSLLNGLASEMLKDADGVKQRLDKCLLCGSCAANCPSGVSALNIFMKARVILTAYQGLSQPKRLIFRGMLSHPQFFNKLLEIGTKFQSLFTKPASELLGTSCSKLMSPLIGNRHFTPLADIPFHKRYSAKDTQAGKSGLKAAFYYGCLTDKVYPRIGEAVLKVLDHHGVGVFMPDNQACCGIPAL
;
A
#
# COMPACT_ATOMS: atom_id res chain seq x y z
N MET A 1 18.31 -23.68 -11.32
CA MET A 1 19.43 -23.85 -10.36
C MET A 1 20.20 -22.55 -10.15
N GLN A 2 20.69 -21.87 -11.20
CA GLN A 2 21.36 -20.56 -11.05
C GLN A 2 20.45 -19.46 -10.50
N GLU A 3 19.20 -19.37 -10.98
CA GLU A 3 18.25 -18.35 -10.49
C GLU A 3 17.89 -18.53 -9.00
N LEU A 4 17.75 -19.78 -8.53
CA LEU A 4 17.47 -20.05 -7.12
C LEU A 4 18.64 -19.64 -6.22
N ARG A 5 19.89 -19.86 -6.66
CA ARG A 5 21.07 -19.42 -5.92
C ARG A 5 21.12 -17.91 -5.77
N GLN A 6 20.81 -17.16 -6.84
CA GLN A 6 20.76 -15.70 -6.79
C GLN A 6 19.66 -15.18 -5.85
N LEU A 7 18.50 -15.86 -5.81
CA LEU A 7 17.47 -15.58 -4.82
C LEU A 7 17.97 -15.81 -3.39
N THR A 8 18.60 -16.95 -3.14
CA THR A 8 19.14 -17.34 -1.84
C THR A 8 20.20 -16.34 -1.36
N GLU A 9 21.12 -15.92 -2.23
CA GLU A 9 22.11 -14.87 -1.93
C GLU A 9 21.46 -13.54 -1.55
N SER A 10 20.43 -13.14 -2.29
CA SER A 10 19.68 -11.91 -1.99
C SER A 10 18.98 -12.01 -0.64
N LEU A 11 18.40 -13.16 -0.29
CA LEU A 11 17.73 -13.39 0.99
C LEU A 11 18.71 -13.47 2.18
N LYS A 12 19.93 -13.96 1.97
CA LYS A 12 20.99 -13.96 2.99
C LYS A 12 21.34 -12.57 3.50
N SER A 13 21.12 -11.52 2.70
CA SER A 13 21.25 -10.14 3.16
C SER A 13 20.32 -9.76 4.34
N LEU A 14 19.31 -10.59 4.64
CA LEU A 14 18.37 -10.41 5.73
C LEU A 14 18.68 -11.31 6.96
N GLU A 15 19.68 -12.18 6.87
CA GLU A 15 19.93 -13.23 7.87
C GLU A 15 20.21 -12.66 9.26
N ASP A 16 21.04 -11.62 9.36
CA ASP A 16 21.35 -10.96 10.63
C ASP A 16 20.10 -10.37 11.30
N GLU A 17 19.22 -9.74 10.51
CA GLU A 17 17.95 -9.19 11.01
C GLU A 17 16.99 -10.31 11.45
N ILE A 18 16.99 -11.45 10.75
CA ILE A 18 16.13 -12.60 11.05
C ILE A 18 16.60 -13.34 12.32
N CYS A 19 17.92 -13.45 12.51
CA CYS A 19 18.54 -14.18 13.61
C CYS A 19 18.19 -13.59 14.99
N GLY A 20 17.86 -12.29 15.06
CA GLY A 20 17.39 -11.64 16.28
C GLY A 20 16.07 -12.21 16.84
N CYS A 21 15.34 -13.04 16.09
CA CYS A 21 14.07 -13.62 16.53
C CYS A 21 14.28 -14.81 17.50
N MET A 22 13.98 -14.60 18.78
CA MET A 22 14.01 -15.66 19.80
C MET A 22 12.80 -16.64 19.78
N ARG A 23 11.90 -16.50 18.79
CA ARG A 23 10.70 -17.36 18.60
C ARG A 23 9.78 -17.46 19.83
N CYS A 24 9.63 -16.37 20.60
CA CYS A 24 8.79 -16.36 21.82
C CYS A 24 7.27 -16.44 21.57
N GLY A 25 6.78 -16.08 20.38
CA GLY A 25 5.35 -16.12 20.05
C GLY A 25 4.56 -14.85 20.31
N LEU A 26 5.14 -13.78 20.88
CA LEU A 26 4.40 -12.54 21.15
C LEU A 26 3.83 -11.88 19.87
N CYS A 27 4.49 -12.04 18.73
CA CYS A 27 3.96 -11.58 17.46
C CYS A 27 2.65 -12.27 17.04
N GLN A 28 2.37 -13.48 17.55
CA GLN A 28 1.17 -14.26 17.23
C GLN A 28 -0.06 -13.66 17.92
N SER A 29 0.05 -13.28 19.20
CA SER A 29 -1.08 -12.74 19.98
C SER A 29 -1.56 -11.38 19.50
N VAL A 30 -0.69 -10.59 18.89
CA VAL A 30 -1.00 -9.25 18.35
C VAL A 30 -1.29 -9.25 16.84
N CYS A 31 -1.24 -10.41 16.18
CA CYS A 31 -1.42 -10.48 14.72
C CYS A 31 -2.91 -10.60 14.35
N PRO A 32 -3.51 -9.60 13.68
CA PRO A 32 -4.92 -9.69 13.27
C PRO A 32 -5.14 -10.80 12.24
N LEU A 33 -4.12 -11.13 11.42
CA LEU A 33 -4.21 -12.23 10.47
C LEU A 33 -4.30 -13.59 11.18
N PHE A 34 -3.58 -13.78 12.28
CA PHE A 34 -3.63 -15.03 13.05
C PHE A 34 -5.02 -15.26 13.64
N ALA A 35 -5.68 -14.21 14.14
CA ALA A 35 -7.04 -14.30 14.65
C ALA A 35 -8.04 -14.85 13.61
N GLN A 36 -7.73 -14.71 12.32
CA GLN A 36 -8.56 -15.20 11.21
C GLN A 36 -8.08 -16.54 10.67
N THR A 37 -6.76 -16.75 10.53
CA THR A 37 -6.23 -17.94 9.85
C THR A 37 -5.85 -19.07 10.80
N LEU A 38 -5.62 -18.75 12.08
CA LEU A 38 -5.10 -19.66 13.11
C LEU A 38 -3.86 -20.46 12.66
N ASN A 39 -3.12 -19.92 11.69
CA ASN A 39 -2.02 -20.61 11.04
C ASN A 39 -0.69 -19.94 11.41
N GLU A 40 0.19 -20.71 12.04
CA GLU A 40 1.50 -20.25 12.49
C GLU A 40 2.39 -19.76 11.35
N ALA A 41 2.29 -20.35 10.15
CA ALA A 41 3.05 -19.91 8.98
C ALA A 41 2.65 -18.50 8.50
N ASP A 42 1.49 -18.00 8.93
CA ASP A 42 1.00 -16.67 8.56
C ASP A 42 1.45 -15.58 9.56
N VAL A 43 2.04 -15.91 10.72
CA VAL A 43 2.51 -14.91 11.71
C VAL A 43 3.97 -14.51 11.48
N ALA A 44 4.45 -13.49 12.20
CA ALA A 44 5.77 -12.92 11.95
C ALA A 44 6.90 -13.95 12.15
N ARG A 45 6.94 -14.66 13.29
CA ARG A 45 7.96 -15.70 13.53
C ARG A 45 7.91 -16.84 12.51
N GLY A 46 6.72 -17.25 12.08
CA GLY A 46 6.55 -18.27 11.04
C GLY A 46 7.13 -17.81 9.70
N LYS A 47 6.78 -16.59 9.27
CA LYS A 47 7.33 -15.96 8.05
C LYS A 47 8.85 -15.80 8.11
N LEU A 48 9.40 -15.37 9.25
CA LEU A 48 10.86 -15.29 9.45
C LEU A 48 11.52 -16.67 9.31
N SER A 49 10.91 -17.72 9.87
CA SER A 49 11.41 -19.09 9.71
C SER A 49 11.33 -19.59 8.27
N LEU A 50 10.27 -19.23 7.54
CA LEU A 50 10.12 -19.57 6.12
C LEU A 50 11.16 -18.85 5.25
N LEU A 51 11.41 -17.57 5.50
CA LEU A 51 12.45 -16.79 4.81
C LEU A 51 13.84 -17.37 5.10
N ASN A 52 14.13 -17.70 6.36
CA ASN A 52 15.39 -18.33 6.75
C ASN A 52 15.58 -19.69 6.07
N GLY A 53 14.52 -20.52 6.03
CA GLY A 53 14.56 -21.82 5.37
C GLY A 53 14.83 -21.71 3.86
N LEU A 54 14.29 -20.68 3.20
CA LEU A 54 14.58 -20.39 1.79
C LEU A 54 16.00 -19.86 1.59
N ALA A 55 16.48 -18.99 2.48
CA ALA A 55 17.85 -18.45 2.47
C ALA A 55 18.93 -19.50 2.79
N SER A 56 18.57 -20.55 3.52
CA SER A 56 19.46 -21.68 3.88
C SER A 56 19.34 -22.87 2.92
N GLU A 57 18.59 -22.73 1.82
CA GLU A 57 18.29 -23.80 0.85
C GLU A 57 17.57 -25.03 1.44
N MET A 58 17.06 -24.93 2.67
CA MET A 58 16.23 -25.98 3.29
C MET A 58 14.85 -26.07 2.64
N LEU A 59 14.34 -24.94 2.13
CA LEU A 59 13.09 -24.85 1.38
C LEU A 59 13.39 -24.50 -0.07
N LYS A 60 12.65 -25.13 -0.99
CA LYS A 60 12.75 -24.87 -2.45
C LYS A 60 11.51 -24.17 -3.02
N ASP A 61 10.43 -24.11 -2.25
CA ASP A 61 9.15 -23.53 -2.65
C ASP A 61 9.10 -22.01 -2.36
N ALA A 62 9.70 -21.22 -3.25
CA ALA A 62 9.66 -19.76 -3.15
C ALA A 62 8.23 -19.20 -3.30
N ASP A 63 7.37 -19.87 -4.07
CA ASP A 63 5.98 -19.45 -4.30
C ASP A 63 5.14 -19.59 -3.03
N GLY A 64 5.25 -20.72 -2.32
CA GLY A 64 4.59 -20.93 -1.05
C GLY A 64 5.04 -19.92 0.01
N VAL A 65 6.35 -19.66 0.11
CA VAL A 65 6.88 -18.63 1.03
C VAL A 65 6.31 -17.25 0.70
N LYS A 66 6.32 -16.87 -0.58
CA LYS A 66 5.79 -15.59 -1.02
C LYS A 66 4.28 -15.46 -0.76
N GLN A 67 3.49 -16.50 -1.02
CA GLN A 67 2.06 -16.49 -0.76
C GLN A 67 1.75 -16.19 0.71
N ARG A 68 2.52 -16.77 1.63
CA ARG A 68 2.39 -16.51 3.07
C ARG A 68 2.82 -15.09 3.40
N LEU A 69 3.93 -14.63 2.85
CA LEU A 69 4.43 -13.27 3.04
C LEU A 69 3.43 -12.21 2.53
N ASP A 70 2.79 -12.45 1.39
CA ASP A 70 1.82 -11.54 0.76
C ASP A 70 0.54 -11.35 1.58
N LYS A 71 0.19 -12.29 2.47
CA LYS A 71 -0.92 -12.10 3.42
C LYS A 71 -0.61 -11.05 4.49
N CYS A 72 0.65 -10.66 4.71
CA CYS A 72 0.99 -9.65 5.71
C CYS A 72 0.35 -8.29 5.36
N LEU A 73 -0.39 -7.70 6.29
CA LEU A 73 -1.01 -6.38 6.13
C LEU A 73 -0.02 -5.22 6.30
N LEU A 74 1.25 -5.51 6.65
CA LEU A 74 2.27 -4.51 6.97
C LEU A 74 1.83 -3.51 8.07
N CYS A 75 0.95 -3.92 8.98
CA CYS A 75 0.42 -3.07 10.06
C CYS A 75 1.43 -2.75 11.18
N GLY A 76 2.56 -3.44 11.25
CA GLY A 76 3.62 -3.17 12.23
C GLY A 76 3.38 -3.66 13.66
N SER A 77 2.19 -4.18 14.02
CA SER A 77 1.89 -4.61 15.41
C SER A 77 2.91 -5.62 15.97
N CYS A 78 3.37 -6.55 15.13
CA CYS A 78 4.38 -7.54 15.54
C CYS A 78 5.76 -6.94 15.86
N ALA A 79 6.17 -5.90 15.14
CA ALA A 79 7.45 -5.23 15.38
C ALA A 79 7.39 -4.38 16.65
N ALA A 80 6.28 -3.63 16.84
CA ALA A 80 6.07 -2.80 18.03
C ALA A 80 6.04 -3.60 19.34
N ASN A 81 5.63 -4.87 19.29
CA ASN A 81 5.56 -5.75 20.46
C ASN A 81 6.72 -6.75 20.54
N CYS A 82 7.77 -6.63 19.72
CA CYS A 82 8.87 -7.59 19.75
C CYS A 82 9.84 -7.27 20.90
N PRO A 83 10.04 -8.17 21.89
CA PRO A 83 10.95 -7.91 23.01
C PRO A 83 12.42 -7.93 22.56
N SER A 84 12.72 -8.65 21.49
CA SER A 84 14.05 -8.73 20.88
C SER A 84 14.32 -7.60 19.88
N GLY A 85 13.38 -6.68 19.66
CA GLY A 85 13.55 -5.54 18.76
C GLY A 85 13.59 -5.88 17.26
N VAL A 86 13.16 -7.08 16.85
CA VAL A 86 13.18 -7.49 15.44
C VAL A 86 12.18 -6.67 14.64
N SER A 87 12.68 -5.93 13.65
CA SER A 87 11.84 -5.17 12.71
C SER A 87 11.25 -6.07 11.62
N ALA A 88 10.29 -6.91 12.00
CA ALA A 88 9.60 -7.80 11.06
C ALA A 88 8.98 -7.03 9.87
N LEU A 89 8.55 -5.79 10.09
CA LEU A 89 8.01 -4.92 9.04
C LEU A 89 9.05 -4.65 7.93
N ASN A 90 10.27 -4.24 8.32
CA ASN A 90 11.35 -3.93 7.37
C ASN A 90 11.81 -5.19 6.63
N ILE A 91 12.00 -6.30 7.37
CA ILE A 91 12.38 -7.59 6.80
C ILE A 91 11.35 -8.02 5.75
N PHE A 92 10.05 -7.94 6.06
CA PHE A 92 8.99 -8.36 5.13
C PHE A 92 8.88 -7.46 3.91
N MET A 93 9.12 -6.15 4.04
CA MET A 93 9.19 -5.26 2.87
C MET A 93 10.36 -5.63 1.96
N LYS A 94 11.57 -5.80 2.50
CA LYS A 94 12.75 -6.21 1.71
C LYS A 94 12.55 -7.59 1.08
N ALA A 95 12.04 -8.56 1.83
CA ALA A 95 11.77 -9.90 1.34
C ALA A 95 10.73 -9.91 0.20
N ARG A 96 9.68 -9.07 0.26
CA ARG A 96 8.71 -8.92 -0.84
C ARG A 96 9.37 -8.39 -2.10
N VAL A 97 10.30 -7.43 -1.98
CA VAL A 97 11.07 -6.90 -3.12
C VAL A 97 11.90 -8.02 -3.74
N ILE A 98 12.66 -8.77 -2.93
CA ILE A 98 13.52 -9.86 -3.38
C ILE A 98 12.70 -10.96 -4.08
N LEU A 99 11.63 -11.45 -3.44
CA LEU A 99 10.78 -12.51 -4.01
C LEU A 99 10.04 -12.06 -5.27
N THR A 100 9.60 -10.80 -5.34
CA THR A 100 8.94 -10.28 -6.54
C THR A 100 9.93 -10.04 -7.67
N ALA A 101 11.18 -9.66 -7.37
CA ALA A 101 12.24 -9.53 -8.36
C ALA A 101 12.60 -10.88 -8.98
N TYR A 102 12.64 -11.93 -8.16
CA TYR A 102 12.88 -13.31 -8.61
C TYR A 102 11.75 -13.86 -9.48
N GLN A 103 10.49 -13.70 -9.06
CA GLN A 103 9.35 -14.25 -9.81
C GLN A 103 8.91 -13.39 -10.99
N GLY A 104 9.31 -12.12 -11.00
CA GLY A 104 8.82 -11.12 -11.92
C GLY A 104 7.36 -10.70 -11.66
N LEU A 105 6.91 -9.73 -12.44
CA LEU A 105 5.53 -9.27 -12.46
C LEU A 105 4.79 -9.94 -13.62
N SER A 106 3.56 -10.42 -13.37
CA SER A 106 2.70 -10.89 -14.46
C SER A 106 2.43 -9.78 -15.47
N GLN A 107 2.23 -10.14 -16.75
CA GLN A 107 2.07 -9.17 -17.84
C GLN A 107 0.98 -8.11 -17.59
N PRO A 108 -0.22 -8.47 -17.05
CA PRO A 108 -1.23 -7.46 -16.73
C PRO A 108 -0.78 -6.48 -15.64
N LYS A 109 -0.12 -6.99 -14.59
CA LYS A 109 0.43 -6.15 -13.51
C LYS A 109 1.51 -5.22 -14.05
N ARG A 110 2.40 -5.71 -14.92
CA ARG A 110 3.44 -4.91 -15.56
C ARG A 110 2.84 -3.80 -16.41
N LEU A 111 1.80 -4.07 -17.20
CA LEU A 111 1.10 -3.07 -18.00
C LEU A 111 0.43 -2.00 -17.13
N ILE A 112 -0.23 -2.40 -16.04
CA ILE A 112 -0.86 -1.46 -15.10
C ILE A 112 0.20 -0.59 -14.41
N PHE A 113 1.22 -1.20 -13.81
CA PHE A 113 2.21 -0.45 -13.03
C PHE A 113 3.13 0.41 -13.89
N ARG A 114 3.64 -0.09 -15.02
CA ARG A 114 4.57 0.65 -15.89
C ARG A 114 3.90 1.42 -17.01
N GLY A 115 2.78 0.92 -17.54
CA GLY A 115 2.07 1.54 -18.65
C GLY A 115 1.06 2.57 -18.19
N MET A 116 0.25 2.26 -17.18
CA MET A 116 -0.83 3.14 -16.72
C MET A 116 -0.39 4.09 -15.59
N LEU A 117 0.12 3.55 -14.48
CA LEU A 117 0.41 4.33 -13.28
C LEU A 117 1.62 5.26 -13.41
N SER A 118 2.60 4.92 -14.26
CA SER A 118 3.75 5.78 -14.55
C SER A 118 3.43 6.96 -15.47
N HIS A 119 2.22 7.04 -16.05
CA HIS A 119 1.81 8.11 -16.95
C HIS A 119 0.63 8.91 -16.36
N PRO A 120 0.89 10.02 -15.63
CA PRO A 120 -0.14 10.72 -14.83
C PRO A 120 -1.34 11.19 -15.65
N GLN A 121 -1.11 11.72 -16.85
CA GLN A 121 -2.16 12.21 -17.73
C GLN A 121 -3.08 11.09 -18.21
N PHE A 122 -2.51 9.93 -18.53
CA PHE A 122 -3.26 8.76 -18.98
C PHE A 122 -4.07 8.16 -17.81
N PHE A 123 -3.45 8.00 -16.65
CA PHE A 123 -4.12 7.57 -15.43
C PHE A 123 -5.30 8.48 -15.06
N ASN A 124 -5.11 9.80 -15.11
CA ASN A 124 -6.17 10.78 -14.84
C ASN A 124 -7.33 10.66 -15.83
N LYS A 125 -7.06 10.59 -17.14
CA LYS A 125 -8.10 10.40 -18.17
C LYS A 125 -8.89 9.11 -17.96
N LEU A 126 -8.22 8.00 -17.67
CA LEU A 126 -8.88 6.72 -17.41
C LEU A 126 -9.80 6.78 -16.19
N LEU A 127 -9.34 7.37 -15.09
CA LEU A 127 -10.18 7.53 -13.90
C LEU A 127 -11.33 8.50 -14.10
N GLU A 128 -11.17 9.55 -14.89
CA GLU A 128 -12.26 10.47 -15.22
C GLU A 128 -13.37 9.79 -16.04
N ILE A 129 -12.97 8.97 -17.02
CA ILE A 129 -13.90 8.12 -17.76
C ILE A 129 -14.56 7.15 -16.78
N GLY A 130 -13.76 6.48 -15.94
CA GLY A 130 -14.23 5.56 -14.91
C GLY A 130 -15.25 6.20 -13.96
N THR A 131 -15.05 7.45 -13.54
CA THR A 131 -15.96 8.20 -12.66
C THR A 131 -17.34 8.41 -13.30
N LYS A 132 -17.40 8.67 -14.61
CA LYS A 132 -18.67 8.82 -15.33
C LYS A 132 -19.43 7.50 -15.49
N PHE A 133 -18.70 6.40 -15.67
CA PHE A 133 -19.28 5.08 -15.87
C PHE A 133 -19.41 4.27 -14.57
N GLN A 134 -18.90 4.75 -13.44
CA GLN A 134 -18.86 3.98 -12.20
C GLN A 134 -20.24 3.57 -11.72
N SER A 135 -21.25 4.44 -11.88
CA SER A 135 -22.64 4.19 -11.47
C SER A 135 -23.27 2.98 -12.16
N LEU A 136 -22.77 2.61 -13.36
CA LEU A 136 -23.19 1.40 -14.06
C LEU A 136 -22.67 0.13 -13.38
N PHE A 137 -21.48 0.20 -12.78
CA PHE A 137 -20.79 -0.93 -12.17
C PHE A 137 -20.83 -0.95 -10.63
N THR A 138 -21.27 0.13 -9.99
CA THR A 138 -21.33 0.24 -8.52
C THR A 138 -22.76 0.40 -8.02
N LYS A 139 -23.10 -0.27 -6.91
CA LYS A 139 -24.35 -0.08 -6.16
C LYS A 139 -24.02 0.52 -4.78
N PRO A 140 -24.84 1.45 -4.26
CA PRO A 140 -24.65 1.92 -2.89
C PRO A 140 -24.77 0.74 -1.93
N ALA A 141 -23.85 0.66 -0.97
CA ALA A 141 -23.78 -0.42 0.03
C ALA A 141 -24.04 0.08 1.44
N SER A 142 -23.58 1.29 1.77
CA SER A 142 -23.91 1.98 3.01
C SER A 142 -24.00 3.47 2.75
N GLU A 143 -25.19 4.05 2.93
CA GLU A 143 -25.40 5.49 2.82
C GLU A 143 -24.67 6.25 3.92
N LEU A 144 -24.62 5.69 5.13
CA LEU A 144 -23.99 6.31 6.30
C LEU A 144 -22.47 6.45 6.14
N LEU A 145 -21.82 5.45 5.51
CA LEU A 145 -20.38 5.47 5.25
C LEU A 145 -20.05 6.03 3.85
N GLY A 146 -21.06 6.29 3.00
CA GLY A 146 -20.86 6.67 1.61
C GLY A 146 -20.14 5.61 0.77
N THR A 147 -20.25 4.34 1.15
CA THR A 147 -19.55 3.23 0.47
C THR A 147 -20.45 2.55 -0.56
N SER A 148 -19.82 2.07 -1.62
CA SER A 148 -20.43 1.29 -2.68
C SER A 148 -19.83 -0.12 -2.74
N CYS A 149 -20.59 -1.03 -3.34
CA CYS A 149 -20.15 -2.37 -3.74
C CYS A 149 -20.20 -2.49 -5.25
N SER A 150 -19.44 -3.44 -5.79
CA SER A 150 -19.58 -3.80 -7.21
C SER A 150 -20.95 -4.43 -7.46
N LYS A 151 -21.63 -4.02 -8.54
CA LYS A 151 -22.83 -4.69 -9.07
C LYS A 151 -22.48 -6.03 -9.69
N LEU A 152 -21.29 -6.12 -10.28
CA LEU A 152 -20.74 -7.35 -10.80
C LEU A 152 -20.02 -8.08 -9.66
N MET A 153 -20.56 -9.21 -9.22
CA MET A 153 -19.90 -10.10 -8.27
C MET A 153 -18.74 -10.79 -8.96
N SER A 154 -17.58 -10.12 -9.01
CA SER A 154 -16.34 -10.77 -9.41
C SER A 154 -15.73 -11.46 -8.18
N PRO A 155 -15.15 -12.67 -8.32
CA PRO A 155 -14.45 -13.34 -7.22
C PRO A 155 -13.28 -12.51 -6.67
N LEU A 156 -12.81 -11.52 -7.42
CA LEU A 156 -11.74 -10.59 -7.06
C LEU A 156 -12.20 -9.45 -6.12
N ILE A 157 -13.44 -9.00 -6.26
CA ILE A 157 -13.98 -7.85 -5.52
C ILE A 157 -14.91 -8.32 -4.39
N GLY A 158 -15.59 -9.46 -4.57
CA GLY A 158 -16.51 -10.02 -3.57
C GLY A 158 -17.52 -8.99 -3.05
N ASN A 159 -17.84 -9.09 -1.76
CA ASN A 159 -18.69 -8.12 -1.04
C ASN A 159 -17.88 -6.96 -0.41
N ARG A 160 -16.76 -6.57 -1.03
CA ARG A 160 -15.95 -5.47 -0.48
C ARG A 160 -16.66 -4.13 -0.65
N HIS A 161 -16.75 -3.40 0.45
CA HIS A 161 -17.19 -2.01 0.46
C HIS A 161 -16.00 -1.13 0.08
N PHE A 162 -16.22 -0.17 -0.81
CA PHE A 162 -15.23 0.83 -1.18
C PHE A 162 -15.89 2.18 -1.39
N THR A 163 -15.15 3.26 -1.16
CA THR A 163 -15.61 4.61 -1.46
C THR A 163 -15.56 4.81 -2.98
N PRO A 164 -16.67 5.25 -3.62
CA PRO A 164 -16.66 5.56 -5.06
C PRO A 164 -15.71 6.72 -5.37
N LEU A 165 -15.35 6.86 -6.65
CA LEU A 165 -14.57 8.01 -7.11
C LEU A 165 -15.42 9.28 -6.98
N ALA A 166 -14.79 10.37 -6.55
CA ALA A 166 -15.43 11.67 -6.42
C ALA A 166 -15.82 12.25 -7.78
N ASP A 167 -17.04 12.80 -7.89
CA ASP A 167 -17.58 13.35 -9.14
C ASP A 167 -16.68 14.44 -9.75
N ILE A 168 -16.11 15.28 -8.89
CA ILE A 168 -15.16 16.32 -9.27
C ILE A 168 -13.88 16.10 -8.45
N PRO A 169 -12.78 15.68 -9.07
CA PRO A 169 -11.52 15.43 -8.38
C PRO A 169 -10.89 16.73 -7.88
N PHE A 170 -10.06 16.62 -6.83
CA PHE A 170 -9.45 17.77 -6.15
C PHE A 170 -8.66 18.69 -7.08
N HIS A 171 -7.83 18.14 -7.97
CA HIS A 171 -7.00 18.90 -8.92
C HIS A 171 -7.80 19.69 -9.96
N LYS A 172 -9.08 19.37 -10.16
CA LYS A 172 -10.00 20.19 -11.00
C LYS A 172 -10.65 21.33 -10.21
N ARG A 173 -10.79 21.18 -8.90
CA ARG A 173 -11.33 22.22 -8.00
C ARG A 173 -10.26 23.24 -7.62
N TYR A 174 -9.02 22.78 -7.45
CA TYR A 174 -7.89 23.61 -7.05
C TYR A 174 -6.74 23.43 -8.04
N SER A 175 -6.37 24.52 -8.72
CA SER A 175 -5.16 24.61 -9.56
C SER A 175 -3.90 24.66 -8.70
N ALA A 176 -2.72 24.61 -9.32
CA ALA A 176 -1.48 24.98 -8.63
C ALA A 176 -1.62 26.25 -7.80
N LYS A 177 -0.90 26.24 -6.69
CA LYS A 177 -0.79 27.36 -5.76
C LYS A 177 0.67 27.65 -5.51
N ASP A 178 1.00 28.92 -5.53
CA ASP A 178 2.27 29.41 -5.00
C ASP A 178 1.97 30.68 -4.21
N THR A 179 1.42 30.50 -3.01
CA THR A 179 1.10 31.63 -2.13
C THR A 179 2.26 31.93 -1.20
N GLN A 180 2.50 33.22 -0.99
CA GLN A 180 3.51 33.70 -0.04
C GLN A 180 3.09 33.35 1.39
N ALA A 181 4.08 33.27 2.29
CA ALA A 181 3.82 33.13 3.71
C ALA A 181 3.04 34.35 4.22
N GLY A 182 1.91 34.10 4.88
CA GLY A 182 1.12 35.14 5.52
C GLY A 182 1.64 35.47 6.92
N LYS A 183 0.71 35.78 7.83
CA LYS A 183 1.00 36.11 9.25
C LYS A 183 1.83 35.08 10.01
N SER A 184 1.84 33.81 9.56
CA SER A 184 2.62 32.76 10.20
C SER A 184 4.12 32.85 9.90
N GLY A 185 4.51 33.50 8.81
CA GLY A 185 5.88 33.43 8.27
C GLY A 185 6.27 32.03 7.72
N LEU A 186 5.35 31.07 7.71
CA LEU A 186 5.58 29.69 7.25
C LEU A 186 5.04 29.46 5.85
N LYS A 187 5.68 28.53 5.13
CA LYS A 187 5.23 28.04 3.83
C LYS A 187 5.30 26.51 3.79
N ALA A 188 4.22 25.85 3.37
CA ALA A 188 4.13 24.40 3.29
C ALA A 188 4.03 23.93 1.83
N ALA A 189 4.79 22.90 1.48
CA ALA A 189 4.61 22.18 0.23
C ALA A 189 3.52 21.12 0.41
N PHE A 190 2.45 21.18 -0.40
CA PHE A 190 1.32 20.27 -0.31
C PHE A 190 1.23 19.33 -1.51
N TYR A 191 1.41 18.04 -1.25
CA TYR A 191 1.27 16.95 -2.20
C TYR A 191 0.02 16.12 -1.84
N TYR A 192 -1.06 16.27 -2.60
CA TYR A 192 -2.35 15.70 -2.23
C TYR A 192 -2.44 14.19 -2.51
N GLY A 193 -1.74 13.70 -3.54
CA GLY A 193 -1.75 12.28 -3.92
C GLY A 193 -3.10 11.80 -4.50
N CYS A 194 -3.11 10.61 -5.09
CA CYS A 194 -4.26 10.13 -5.88
C CYS A 194 -5.52 9.85 -5.05
N LEU A 195 -5.39 9.41 -3.79
CA LEU A 195 -6.56 9.15 -2.93
C LEU A 195 -7.28 10.44 -2.54
N THR A 196 -6.55 11.45 -2.06
CA THR A 196 -7.13 12.77 -1.79
C THR A 196 -7.71 13.36 -3.06
N ASP A 197 -7.06 13.18 -4.21
CA ASP A 197 -7.54 13.71 -5.47
C ASP A 197 -8.85 13.08 -5.94
N LYS A 198 -8.90 11.74 -5.94
CA LYS A 198 -9.93 10.99 -6.65
C LYS A 198 -10.99 10.37 -5.76
N VAL A 199 -10.72 10.20 -4.46
CA VAL A 199 -11.61 9.48 -3.52
C VAL A 199 -12.04 10.40 -2.39
N TYR A 200 -11.12 11.15 -1.81
CA TYR A 200 -11.37 12.01 -0.66
C TYR A 200 -11.00 13.50 -0.86
N PRO A 201 -11.55 14.23 -1.86
CA PRO A 201 -11.23 15.65 -2.08
C PRO A 201 -11.43 16.53 -0.85
N ARG A 202 -12.40 16.19 0.00
CA ARG A 202 -12.69 16.90 1.25
C ARG A 202 -11.49 16.95 2.20
N ILE A 203 -10.61 15.96 2.18
CA ILE A 203 -9.38 15.96 3.00
C ILE A 203 -8.44 17.07 2.50
N GLY A 204 -8.22 17.16 1.19
CA GLY A 204 -7.39 18.22 0.61
C GLY A 204 -7.98 19.60 0.86
N GLU A 205 -9.30 19.74 0.76
CA GLU A 205 -10.01 20.98 1.08
C GLU A 205 -9.84 21.38 2.55
N ALA A 206 -9.95 20.43 3.47
CA ALA A 206 -9.75 20.69 4.90
C ALA A 206 -8.31 21.13 5.18
N VAL A 207 -7.31 20.49 4.56
CA VAL A 207 -5.90 20.89 4.68
C VAL A 207 -5.70 22.33 4.22
N LEU A 208 -6.20 22.69 3.03
CA LEU A 208 -6.07 24.05 2.52
C LEU A 208 -6.77 25.08 3.43
N LYS A 209 -7.96 24.77 3.95
CA LYS A 209 -8.67 25.64 4.90
C LYS A 209 -7.90 25.87 6.20
N VAL A 210 -7.28 24.83 6.75
CA VAL A 210 -6.49 24.94 7.98
C VAL A 210 -5.23 25.77 7.73
N LEU A 211 -4.51 25.53 6.63
CA LEU A 211 -3.31 26.30 6.27
C LEU A 211 -3.64 27.79 6.07
N ASP A 212 -4.72 28.08 5.36
CA ASP A 212 -5.20 29.45 5.13
C ASP A 212 -5.60 30.15 6.44
N HIS A 213 -6.34 29.46 7.32
CA HIS A 213 -6.73 29.99 8.63
C HIS A 213 -5.53 30.41 9.49
N HIS A 214 -4.46 29.63 9.48
CA HIS A 214 -3.22 29.95 10.17
C HIS A 214 -2.32 30.94 9.40
N GLY A 215 -2.69 31.31 8.17
CA GLY A 215 -1.90 32.20 7.31
C GLY A 215 -0.56 31.58 6.90
N VAL A 216 -0.56 30.28 6.65
CA VAL A 216 0.57 29.52 6.11
C VAL A 216 0.49 29.57 4.58
N GLY A 217 1.57 30.00 3.94
CA GLY A 217 1.68 29.96 2.48
C GLY A 217 1.66 28.52 1.97
N VAL A 218 1.15 28.29 0.77
CA VAL A 218 1.02 26.96 0.18
C VAL A 218 1.71 26.93 -1.18
N PHE A 219 2.66 26.02 -1.31
CA PHE A 219 3.19 25.59 -2.59
C PHE A 219 2.53 24.26 -2.97
N MET A 220 1.74 24.26 -4.03
CA MET A 220 1.09 23.08 -4.57
C MET A 220 1.39 23.01 -6.06
N PRO A 221 2.27 22.11 -6.51
CA PRO A 221 2.62 22.01 -7.92
C PRO A 221 1.46 21.45 -8.75
N ASP A 222 1.45 21.80 -10.05
CA ASP A 222 0.58 21.21 -11.05
C ASP A 222 0.98 19.77 -11.38
N ASN A 223 0.09 19.04 -12.08
CA ASN A 223 0.35 17.71 -12.63
C ASN A 223 0.81 16.65 -11.61
N GLN A 224 0.35 16.74 -10.35
CA GLN A 224 0.63 15.71 -9.37
C GLN A 224 -0.04 14.38 -9.77
N ALA A 225 0.64 13.29 -9.45
CA ALA A 225 0.26 11.94 -9.85
C ALA A 225 0.06 11.03 -8.64
N CYS A 226 -0.17 9.74 -8.91
CA CYS A 226 -0.05 8.70 -7.90
C CYS A 226 1.37 8.70 -7.32
N CYS A 227 1.49 8.81 -5.99
CA CYS A 227 2.77 8.72 -5.28
C CYS A 227 3.33 7.28 -5.20
N GLY A 228 2.61 6.29 -5.74
CA GLY A 228 2.99 4.88 -5.69
C GLY A 228 2.75 4.21 -4.34
N ILE A 229 2.34 4.97 -3.32
CA ILE A 229 1.97 4.42 -2.02
C ILE A 229 0.61 3.71 -2.18
N PRO A 230 0.53 2.40 -1.95
CA PRO A 230 -0.75 1.69 -2.01
C PRO A 230 -1.69 2.22 -0.92
N ALA A 231 -2.98 2.26 -1.24
CA ALA A 231 -4.02 2.44 -0.24
C ALA A 231 -3.99 1.22 0.70
N LEU A 232 -3.37 1.37 1.87
CA LEU A 232 -3.32 0.36 2.93
C LEU A 232 -4.61 0.37 3.74
#